data_AF-A0A939UHT4-F1
#
_entry.id   AF-A0A939UHT4-F1
#
_cell.length_a   1.000
_cell.length_b   1.000
_cell.length_c   1.000
_cell.angle_alpha   90.00
_cell.angle_beta   90.00
_cell.angle_gamma   90.00
#
_symmetry.space_group_name_H-M   'P 1'
#
loop_
_entity.id
_entity.type
_entity.pdbx_description
1 polymer ?
#
loop_
_entity_poly.entity_id
_entity_poly.type
_entity_poly.pdbx_seq_one_letter_code
_entity_poly.pdbx_strand_id
1 'polypeptide(L)'
;MYQVLKRDGKIVEFDIAKIANAIEAAFKGQNKQYHPSVISMLALRVTSDFEPKIKDGKITVEDIQDSVESVLVQAGYADVAKAYILYRKQREKVRNVRANILNYKELVDSYVKVSDWRVKENSTVTYSVGGLILSNSGAITANYWLSEIYDEEVANAHRNADIHLHDLSMLTGYCAGWSLKQLIREGLGGVTGKITSAPAIHLATLCNQMVNFL
;
A
#
# COMPACT_ATOMS: atom_id res chain seq x y z
N MET A 1 36.40 -2.37 -12.55
CA MET A 1 35.16 -3.17 -12.51
C MET A 1 34.30 -2.55 -11.41
N TYR A 2 33.10 -2.07 -11.73
CA TYR A 2 32.23 -1.36 -10.77
C TYR A 2 31.29 -2.32 -10.04
N GLN A 3 30.82 -1.91 -8.87
CA GLN A 3 29.96 -2.69 -8.00
C GLN A 3 28.56 -2.08 -7.93
N VAL A 4 27.55 -2.92 -7.71
CA VAL A 4 26.15 -2.50 -7.59
C VAL A 4 25.76 -2.48 -6.12
N LEU A 5 25.35 -1.30 -5.63
CA LEU A 5 24.71 -1.14 -4.34
C LEU A 5 23.24 -1.54 -4.45
N LYS A 6 22.90 -2.69 -3.87
CA LYS A 6 21.52 -3.17 -3.79
C LYS A 6 20.71 -2.37 -2.78
N ARG A 7 19.39 -2.46 -2.92
CA ARG A 7 18.39 -1.83 -2.04
C ARG A 7 18.48 -2.26 -0.57
N ASP A 8 19.01 -3.45 -0.30
CA ASP A 8 19.25 -3.97 1.06
C ASP A 8 20.61 -3.53 1.64
N GLY A 9 21.30 -2.60 0.98
CA GLY A 9 22.63 -2.11 1.35
C GLY A 9 23.77 -3.06 0.96
N LYS A 10 23.49 -4.26 0.44
CA LYS A 10 24.54 -5.19 0.02
C LYS A 10 25.22 -4.70 -1.26
N ILE A 11 26.52 -4.90 -1.31
CA ILE A 11 27.34 -4.60 -2.48
C ILE A 11 27.61 -5.91 -3.22
N VAL A 12 27.34 -5.94 -4.51
CA VAL A 12 27.59 -7.10 -5.37
C VAL A 12 28.36 -6.68 -6.63
N GLU A 13 29.02 -7.63 -7.27
CA GLU A 13 29.63 -7.39 -8.57
C GLU A 13 28.58 -7.11 -9.63
N PHE A 14 28.94 -6.21 -10.56
CA PHE A 14 28.12 -5.91 -11.70
C PHE A 14 28.04 -7.10 -12.66
N ASP A 15 26.82 -7.36 -13.14
CA ASP A 15 26.54 -8.42 -14.10
C ASP A 15 25.56 -7.88 -15.16
N ILE A 16 26.07 -7.70 -16.38
CA ILE A 16 25.29 -7.18 -17.51
C ILE A 16 24.15 -8.13 -17.90
N ALA A 17 24.26 -9.43 -17.63
CA ALA A 17 23.21 -10.39 -17.95
C ALA A 17 21.91 -10.07 -17.20
N LYS A 18 22.00 -9.47 -16.00
CA LYS A 18 20.81 -9.03 -15.25
C LYS A 18 20.05 -7.91 -15.95
N ILE A 19 20.76 -7.00 -16.62
CA ILE A 19 20.14 -5.93 -17.42
C ILE A 19 19.49 -6.55 -18.66
N ALA A 20 20.21 -7.41 -19.38
CA ALA A 20 19.69 -8.09 -20.56
C ALA A 20 18.41 -8.88 -20.23
N ASN A 21 18.42 -9.67 -19.16
CA ASN A 21 17.25 -10.45 -18.71
C ASN A 21 16.06 -9.56 -18.33
N ALA A 22 16.31 -8.39 -17.71
CA ALA A 22 15.24 -7.47 -17.33
C ALA A 22 14.61 -6.80 -18.56
N ILE A 23 15.43 -6.42 -19.55
CA ILE A 23 14.95 -5.90 -20.83
C ILE A 23 14.17 -6.99 -21.58
N GLU A 24 14.72 -8.20 -21.67
CA GLU A 24 14.08 -9.35 -22.32
C GLU A 24 12.69 -9.64 -21.72
N ALA A 25 12.58 -9.63 -20.39
CA ALA A 25 11.32 -9.81 -19.70
C ALA A 25 10.27 -8.74 -20.07
N ALA A 26 10.68 -7.49 -20.26
CA ALA A 26 9.77 -6.42 -20.69
C ALA A 26 9.30 -6.60 -22.14
N PHE A 27 10.19 -7.04 -23.05
CA PHE A 27 9.81 -7.39 -24.42
C PHE A 27 8.82 -8.56 -24.45
N LYS A 28 9.08 -9.62 -23.67
CA LYS A 28 8.17 -10.76 -23.51
C LYS A 28 6.81 -10.33 -22.93
N GLY A 29 6.81 -9.45 -21.94
CA GLY A 29 5.60 -8.92 -21.32
C GLY A 29 4.68 -8.17 -22.30
N GLN A 30 5.27 -7.52 -23.32
CA GLN A 30 4.54 -6.85 -24.40
C GLN A 30 4.30 -7.75 -25.62
N ASN A 31 4.66 -9.04 -25.56
CA ASN A 31 4.59 -9.99 -26.66
C ASN A 31 5.24 -9.48 -27.96
N LYS A 32 6.34 -8.73 -27.81
CA LYS A 32 7.03 -8.08 -28.93
C LYS A 32 8.15 -9.00 -29.44
N GLN A 33 8.24 -9.19 -30.75
CA GLN A 33 9.34 -9.93 -31.35
C GLN A 33 10.64 -9.13 -31.25
N TYR A 34 11.72 -9.81 -30.89
CA TYR A 34 13.06 -9.22 -30.81
C TYR A 34 14.11 -10.24 -31.23
N HIS A 35 15.22 -9.74 -31.78
CA HIS A 35 16.40 -10.56 -31.99
C HIS A 35 17.28 -10.49 -30.74
N PRO A 36 17.92 -11.58 -30.28
CA PRO A 36 18.79 -11.58 -29.09
C PRO A 36 19.87 -10.48 -29.13
N SER A 37 20.43 -10.20 -30.31
CA SER A 37 21.43 -9.13 -30.48
C SER A 37 20.92 -7.73 -30.13
N VAL A 38 19.61 -7.47 -30.29
CA VAL A 38 19.00 -6.18 -29.90
C VAL A 38 19.04 -6.03 -28.39
N ILE A 39 18.72 -7.09 -27.65
CA ILE A 39 18.75 -7.09 -26.18
C ILE A 39 20.18 -6.84 -25.68
N SER A 40 21.16 -7.53 -26.27
CA SER A 40 22.58 -7.33 -25.93
C SER A 40 23.04 -5.89 -26.23
N MET A 41 22.64 -5.33 -27.38
CA MET A 41 22.97 -3.95 -27.75
C MET A 41 22.35 -2.94 -26.78
N LEU A 42 21.07 -3.13 -26.41
CA LEU A 42 20.40 -2.26 -25.43
C LEU A 42 21.07 -2.36 -24.06
N ALA A 43 21.40 -3.57 -23.60
CA ALA A 43 22.08 -3.76 -22.32
C ALA A 43 23.45 -3.06 -22.29
N LEU A 44 24.23 -3.12 -23.37
CA LEU A 44 25.48 -2.39 -23.51
C LEU A 44 25.25 -0.87 -23.52
N ARG A 45 24.25 -0.37 -24.25
CA ARG A 45 23.91 1.06 -24.27
C ARG A 45 23.51 1.57 -22.90
N VAL A 46 22.82 0.76 -22.09
CA VAL A 46 22.52 1.09 -20.68
C VAL A 46 23.80 1.26 -19.87
N THR A 47 24.82 0.43 -20.09
CA THR A 47 26.11 0.60 -19.40
C THR A 47 26.80 1.92 -19.72
N SER A 48 26.69 2.39 -20.96
CA SER A 48 27.19 3.71 -21.34
C SER A 48 26.35 4.86 -20.76
N ASP A 49 25.03 4.69 -20.63
CA ASP A 49 24.14 5.73 -20.08
C ASP A 49 24.36 5.96 -18.57
N PHE A 50 24.58 4.90 -17.78
CA PHE A 50 24.83 5.04 -16.34
C PHE A 50 26.30 5.29 -15.98
N GLU A 51 27.24 5.16 -16.91
CA GLU A 51 28.68 5.37 -16.63
C GLU A 51 28.95 6.69 -15.89
N PRO A 52 28.36 7.84 -16.27
CA PRO A 52 28.58 9.11 -15.56
C PRO A 52 27.98 9.14 -14.15
N LYS A 53 27.09 8.21 -13.81
CA LYS A 53 26.41 8.14 -12.52
C LYS A 53 27.21 7.32 -11.50
N ILE A 54 28.29 6.65 -11.92
CA ILE A 54 29.14 5.84 -11.03
C ILE A 54 29.92 6.77 -10.09
N LYS A 55 29.80 6.52 -8.77
CA LYS A 55 30.54 7.24 -7.72
C LYS A 55 31.32 6.26 -6.87
N ASP A 56 32.61 6.52 -6.67
CA ASP A 56 33.51 5.66 -5.88
C ASP A 56 33.50 4.18 -6.33
N GLY A 57 33.37 3.96 -7.64
CA GLY A 57 33.27 2.62 -8.23
C GLY A 57 31.95 1.89 -7.95
N LYS A 58 30.94 2.58 -7.42
CA LYS A 58 29.63 2.04 -7.07
C LYS A 58 28.51 2.72 -7.86
N ILE A 59 27.48 1.96 -8.17
CA ILE A 59 26.25 2.41 -8.82
C ILE A 59 25.04 1.83 -8.07
N THR A 60 23.96 2.60 -7.91
CA THR A 60 22.75 2.07 -7.27
C THR A 60 21.91 1.27 -8.25
N VAL A 61 21.09 0.35 -7.74
CA VAL A 61 20.12 -0.37 -8.58
C VAL A 61 19.11 0.59 -9.22
N GLU A 62 18.76 1.71 -8.57
CA GLU A 62 17.83 2.68 -9.14
C GLU A 62 18.44 3.41 -10.33
N ASP A 63 19.70 3.86 -10.23
CA ASP A 63 20.39 4.53 -11.34
C ASP A 63 20.47 3.64 -12.60
N ILE A 64 20.70 2.34 -12.40
CA ILE A 64 20.68 1.36 -13.51
C ILE A 64 19.28 1.27 -14.12
N GLN A 65 18.23 1.21 -13.29
CA GLN A 65 16.85 1.10 -13.77
C GLN A 65 16.40 2.37 -14.53
N ASP A 66 16.73 3.55 -14.02
CA ASP A 66 16.45 4.83 -14.71
C ASP A 66 17.13 4.87 -16.09
N SER A 67 18.34 4.30 -16.18
CA SER A 67 19.09 4.21 -17.43
C SER A 67 18.47 3.21 -18.40
N VAL A 68 17.93 2.08 -17.92
CA VAL A 68 17.14 1.14 -18.75
C VAL A 68 15.92 1.83 -19.35
N GLU A 69 15.18 2.61 -18.54
CA GLU A 69 14.00 3.34 -19.00
C GLU A 69 14.35 4.38 -20.07
N SER A 70 15.37 5.20 -19.81
CA SER A 70 15.88 6.20 -20.76
C SER A 70 16.31 5.56 -22.09
N VAL A 71 17.10 4.49 -22.04
CA VAL A 71 17.60 3.81 -23.24
C VAL A 71 16.48 3.16 -24.05
N LEU A 72 15.49 2.53 -23.41
CA LEU A 72 14.34 1.95 -24.12
C LEU A 72 13.54 3.02 -24.86
N VAL A 73 13.32 4.18 -24.25
CA VAL A 73 12.64 5.32 -24.89
C VAL A 73 13.46 5.84 -26.08
N GLN A 74 14.76 6.10 -25.87
CA GLN A 74 15.64 6.62 -26.93
C GLN A 74 15.83 5.65 -28.10
N ALA A 75 15.71 4.34 -27.86
CA ALA A 75 15.80 3.32 -28.89
C ALA A 75 14.47 3.08 -29.65
N GLY A 76 13.42 3.85 -29.35
CA GLY A 76 12.12 3.75 -30.02
C GLY A 76 11.20 2.65 -29.47
N TYR A 77 11.53 2.05 -28.32
CA TYR A 77 10.72 1.04 -27.64
C TYR A 77 9.87 1.65 -26.51
N ALA A 78 9.16 2.75 -26.81
CA ALA A 78 8.38 3.50 -25.81
C ALA A 78 7.28 2.65 -25.14
N ASP A 79 6.69 1.72 -25.86
CA ASP A 79 5.71 0.74 -25.35
C ASP A 79 6.33 -0.23 -24.34
N VAL A 80 7.52 -0.75 -24.64
CA VAL A 80 8.30 -1.62 -23.74
C VAL A 80 8.80 -0.85 -22.52
N ALA A 81 9.26 0.39 -22.71
CA ALA A 81 9.66 1.28 -21.62
C ALA A 81 8.50 1.51 -20.65
N LYS A 82 7.30 1.83 -21.16
CA LYS A 82 6.10 2.02 -20.34
C LYS A 82 5.77 0.75 -19.53
N ALA A 83 5.82 -0.42 -20.16
CA ALA A 83 5.59 -1.69 -19.45
C ALA A 83 6.63 -1.95 -18.36
N TYR A 84 7.91 -1.66 -18.64
CA TYR A 84 9.00 -1.75 -17.66
C TYR A 84 8.76 -0.83 -16.45
N ILE A 85 8.42 0.44 -16.69
CA ILE A 85 8.13 1.45 -15.65
C ILE A 85 6.96 0.99 -14.77
N LEU A 86 5.85 0.56 -15.39
CA LEU A 86 4.67 0.11 -14.65
C LEU A 86 4.98 -1.13 -13.79
N TYR A 87 5.74 -2.08 -14.34
CA TYR A 87 6.15 -3.27 -13.58
C TYR A 87 7.11 -2.93 -12.44
N ARG A 88 8.06 -2.01 -12.65
CA ARG A 88 8.97 -1.50 -11.61
C ARG A 88 8.16 -0.89 -10.46
N LYS A 89 7.19 -0.02 -10.76
CA LYS A 89 6.30 0.63 -9.78
C LYS A 89 5.41 -0.39 -9.05
N GLN A 90 4.87 -1.38 -9.75
CA GLN A 90 4.09 -2.45 -9.12
C GLN A 90 4.96 -3.28 -8.15
N ARG A 91 6.19 -3.62 -8.55
CA ARG A 91 7.12 -4.36 -7.69
C ARG A 91 7.63 -3.54 -6.51
N GLU A 92 7.76 -2.24 -6.69
CA GLU A 92 8.03 -1.30 -5.61
C GLU A 92 6.89 -1.28 -4.60
N LYS A 93 5.63 -1.14 -5.06
CA LYS A 93 4.44 -1.29 -4.19
C LYS A 93 4.46 -2.62 -3.43
N VAL A 94 4.69 -3.74 -4.12
CA VAL A 94 4.76 -5.06 -3.46
C VAL A 94 5.91 -5.13 -2.44
N ARG A 95 7.06 -4.51 -2.70
CA ARG A 95 8.18 -4.46 -1.75
C ARG A 95 7.84 -3.58 -0.54
N ASN A 96 7.20 -2.44 -0.75
CA ASN A 96 6.76 -1.56 0.32
C ASN A 96 5.69 -2.25 1.18
N VAL A 97 4.72 -2.92 0.54
CA VAL A 97 3.75 -3.80 1.21
C VAL A 97 4.45 -4.94 1.94
N ARG A 98 5.53 -5.54 1.42
CA ARG A 98 6.31 -6.59 2.11
C ARG A 98 7.12 -6.09 3.28
N ALA A 99 7.70 -4.88 3.19
CA ALA A 99 8.33 -4.21 4.33
C ALA A 99 7.27 -3.86 5.39
N ASN A 100 6.05 -3.57 4.94
CA ASN A 100 4.84 -3.37 5.75
C ASN A 100 4.02 -4.66 5.93
N ILE A 101 4.55 -5.86 5.64
CA ILE A 101 3.88 -7.10 6.04
C ILE A 101 4.04 -7.08 7.54
N LEU A 102 3.00 -6.51 8.15
CA LEU A 102 2.62 -6.61 9.53
C LEU A 102 3.20 -7.89 10.08
N ASN A 103 4.26 -7.75 10.88
CA ASN A 103 4.73 -8.82 11.70
C ASN A 103 3.57 -9.10 12.67
N TYR A 104 2.66 -9.98 12.26
CA TYR A 104 1.40 -10.26 12.94
C TYR A 104 1.65 -10.60 14.42
N LYS A 105 2.81 -11.20 14.70
CA LYS A 105 3.32 -11.42 16.04
C LYS A 105 3.56 -10.10 16.78
N GLU A 106 4.30 -9.16 16.22
CA GLU A 106 4.50 -7.83 16.83
C GLU A 106 3.19 -7.09 17.01
N LEU A 107 2.27 -7.18 16.05
CA LEU A 107 1.01 -6.46 16.15
C LEU A 107 0.13 -7.03 17.28
N VAL A 108 0.00 -8.36 17.37
CA VAL A 108 -0.70 -9.01 18.48
C VAL A 108 0.02 -8.77 19.81
N ASP A 109 1.36 -8.92 19.84
CA ASP A 109 2.16 -8.67 21.04
C ASP A 109 2.03 -7.22 21.51
N SER A 110 1.94 -6.25 20.59
CA SER A 110 1.83 -4.84 20.94
C SER A 110 0.54 -4.51 21.66
N TYR A 111 -0.57 -5.14 21.23
CA TYR A 111 -1.85 -5.03 21.90
C TYR A 111 -1.83 -5.74 23.25
N VAL A 112 -1.40 -7.01 23.29
CA VAL A 112 -1.39 -7.85 24.50
C VAL A 112 -0.49 -7.26 25.59
N LYS A 113 0.66 -6.71 25.22
CA LYS A 113 1.62 -6.09 26.15
C LYS A 113 1.32 -4.61 26.43
N VAL A 114 0.31 -4.03 25.78
CA VAL A 114 -0.05 -2.61 25.85
C VAL A 114 1.18 -1.72 25.62
N SER A 115 2.04 -2.10 24.68
CA SER A 115 3.32 -1.43 24.45
C SER A 115 3.22 -0.25 23.48
N ASP A 116 2.05 -0.07 22.84
CA ASP A 116 1.77 1.02 21.91
C ASP A 116 0.64 1.91 22.45
N TRP A 117 0.80 3.23 22.33
CA TRP A 117 -0.24 4.20 22.69
C TRP A 117 -1.50 4.03 21.84
N ARG A 118 -1.38 3.47 20.62
CA ARG A 118 -2.50 3.19 19.72
C ARG A 118 -3.56 2.27 20.33
N VAL A 119 -3.18 1.44 21.30
CA VAL A 119 -4.13 0.63 22.08
C VAL A 119 -5.12 1.50 22.87
N LYS A 120 -4.77 2.77 23.13
CA LYS A 120 -5.57 3.77 23.83
C LYS A 120 -6.08 4.90 22.92
N GLU A 121 -5.92 4.78 21.61
CA GLU A 121 -6.39 5.80 20.65
C GLU A 121 -7.91 5.99 20.74
N ASN A 122 -8.65 4.90 20.92
CA ASN A 122 -10.10 4.93 21.09
C ASN A 122 -10.49 4.89 22.57
N SER A 123 -11.07 5.98 23.08
CA SER A 123 -11.49 6.11 24.48
C SER A 123 -12.68 5.22 24.88
N THR A 124 -13.41 4.68 23.91
CA THR A 124 -14.55 3.79 24.13
C THR A 124 -14.19 2.30 24.10
N VAL A 125 -13.01 1.96 23.57
CA VAL A 125 -12.56 0.57 23.45
C VAL A 125 -11.63 0.24 24.62
N THR A 126 -12.01 -0.76 25.40
CA THR A 126 -11.18 -1.29 26.51
C THR A 126 -10.40 -2.51 26.07
N TYR A 127 -9.34 -2.84 26.82
CA TYR A 127 -8.53 -4.04 26.60
C TYR A 127 -9.43 -5.28 26.66
N SER A 128 -9.68 -5.89 25.51
CA SER A 128 -10.63 -6.99 25.34
C SER A 128 -10.34 -7.77 24.06
N VAL A 129 -10.95 -8.95 23.90
CA VAL A 129 -10.85 -9.71 22.65
C VAL A 129 -11.46 -8.92 21.48
N GLY A 130 -12.58 -8.23 21.71
CA GLY A 130 -13.17 -7.34 20.70
C GLY A 130 -12.23 -6.19 20.33
N GLY A 131 -11.61 -5.55 21.32
CA GLY A 131 -10.61 -4.51 21.10
C GLY A 131 -9.37 -5.00 20.37
N LEU A 132 -8.91 -6.24 20.61
CA LEU A 132 -7.81 -6.85 19.86
C LEU A 132 -8.18 -7.02 18.38
N ILE A 133 -9.38 -7.52 18.09
CA ILE A 133 -9.87 -7.68 16.72
C ILE A 133 -9.93 -6.32 16.02
N LEU A 134 -10.49 -5.31 16.69
CA LEU A 134 -10.56 -3.95 16.14
C LEU A 134 -9.16 -3.34 15.95
N SER A 135 -8.24 -3.50 16.91
CA SER A 135 -6.88 -2.97 16.81
C SER A 135 -6.12 -3.61 15.63
N ASN A 136 -6.24 -4.93 15.47
CA ASN A 136 -5.59 -5.66 14.40
C ASN A 136 -6.15 -5.28 13.03
N SER A 137 -7.47 -5.26 12.91
CA SER A 137 -8.13 -4.83 11.68
C SER A 137 -7.83 -3.36 11.38
N GLY A 138 -7.82 -2.52 12.41
CA GLY A 138 -7.58 -1.08 12.30
C GLY A 138 -6.19 -0.75 11.79
N ALA A 139 -5.16 -1.46 12.25
CA ALA A 139 -3.81 -1.28 11.73
C ALA A 139 -3.68 -1.67 10.25
N ILE A 140 -4.39 -2.72 9.82
CA ILE A 140 -4.44 -3.11 8.39
C ILE A 140 -5.14 -2.03 7.57
N THR A 141 -6.32 -1.59 8.02
CA THR A 141 -7.11 -0.56 7.35
C THR A 141 -6.37 0.78 7.28
N ALA A 142 -5.68 1.17 8.34
CA ALA A 142 -4.90 2.40 8.36
C ALA A 142 -3.77 2.37 7.34
N ASN A 143 -3.07 1.24 7.20
CA ASN A 143 -2.06 1.08 6.16
C ASN A 143 -2.66 1.19 4.76
N TYR A 144 -3.83 0.56 4.53
CA TYR A 144 -4.53 0.65 3.24
C TYR A 144 -4.89 2.09 2.88
N TRP A 145 -5.44 2.87 3.82
CA TRP A 145 -5.69 4.30 3.62
C TRP A 145 -4.43 5.05 3.19
N LEU A 146 -3.33 4.88 3.95
CA LEU A 146 -2.08 5.61 3.76
C LEU A 146 -1.22 5.12 2.58
N SER A 147 -1.55 3.97 1.97
CA SER A 147 -0.77 3.43 0.84
C SER A 147 -1.53 3.41 -0.48
N GLU A 148 -2.86 3.27 -0.44
CA GLU A 148 -3.67 3.11 -1.65
C GLU A 148 -4.67 4.25 -1.88
N ILE A 149 -5.12 4.96 -0.84
CA ILE A 149 -6.17 5.98 -0.98
C ILE A 149 -5.63 7.40 -0.89
N TYR A 150 -4.83 7.70 0.13
CA TYR A 150 -4.22 9.02 0.29
C TYR A 150 -3.00 9.19 -0.61
N ASP A 151 -2.80 10.42 -1.06
CA ASP A 151 -1.57 10.82 -1.74
C ASP A 151 -0.36 10.68 -0.80
N GLU A 152 0.81 10.45 -1.40
CA GLU A 152 2.05 10.19 -0.67
C GLU A 152 2.43 11.33 0.27
N GLU A 153 2.19 12.59 -0.12
CA GLU A 153 2.42 13.76 0.72
C GLU A 153 1.59 13.72 2.01
N VAL A 154 0.29 13.44 1.90
CA VAL A 154 -0.62 13.34 3.06
C VAL A 154 -0.24 12.17 3.96
N ALA A 155 0.07 11.03 3.36
CA ALA A 155 0.47 9.85 4.10
C ALA A 155 1.79 10.07 4.87
N ASN A 156 2.75 10.76 4.26
CA ASN A 156 4.02 11.08 4.89
C ASN A 156 3.86 12.12 6.01
N ALA A 157 3.04 13.15 5.80
CA ALA A 157 2.73 14.13 6.84
C ALA A 157 2.12 13.46 8.09
N HIS A 158 1.25 12.45 7.91
CA HIS A 158 0.74 11.66 9.02
C HIS A 158 1.82 10.80 9.70
N ARG A 159 2.63 10.08 8.93
CA ARG A 159 3.68 9.20 9.47
C ARG A 159 4.78 9.97 10.21
N ASN A 160 5.10 11.18 9.75
CA ASN A 160 6.08 12.07 10.35
C ASN A 160 5.51 12.89 11.52
N ALA A 161 4.22 12.73 11.83
CA ALA A 161 3.49 13.48 12.85
C ALA A 161 3.41 15.00 12.59
N ASP A 162 3.51 15.42 11.33
CA ASP A 162 3.22 16.79 10.90
C ASP A 162 1.71 17.09 11.01
N ILE A 163 0.88 16.06 10.77
CA ILE A 163 -0.57 16.06 10.98
C ILE A 163 -1.04 14.74 11.60
N HIS A 164 -2.23 14.74 12.22
CA HIS A 164 -2.86 13.51 12.70
C HIS A 164 -4.20 13.29 11.97
N LEU A 165 -4.27 12.21 11.19
CA LEU A 165 -5.50 11.77 10.53
C LEU A 165 -6.26 10.87 11.51
N HIS A 166 -7.45 11.31 11.87
CA HIS A 166 -8.32 10.60 12.80
C HIS A 166 -9.01 9.40 12.14
N ASP A 167 -9.25 8.35 12.93
CA ASP A 167 -10.13 7.21 12.59
C ASP A 167 -9.75 6.39 11.35
N LEU A 168 -8.44 6.28 11.10
CA LEU A 168 -7.91 5.42 10.03
C LEU A 168 -8.18 3.92 10.25
N SER A 169 -8.72 3.51 11.39
CA SER A 169 -9.00 2.11 11.73
C SER A 169 -10.21 1.53 10.99
N MET A 170 -11.03 2.35 10.32
CA MET A 170 -12.26 1.90 9.65
C MET A 170 -12.35 2.44 8.20
N LEU A 171 -13.04 1.69 7.32
CA LEU A 171 -13.40 2.12 5.95
C LEU A 171 -14.86 2.61 5.92
N THR A 172 -15.21 3.53 6.82
CA THR A 172 -16.57 4.04 6.97
C THR A 172 -16.55 5.51 7.39
N GLY A 173 -17.70 6.16 7.38
CA GLY A 173 -17.83 7.53 7.88
C GLY A 173 -17.48 7.60 9.37
N TYR A 174 -16.90 8.72 9.79
CA TYR A 174 -16.49 8.93 11.18
C TYR A 174 -17.67 8.87 12.16
N CYS A 175 -18.69 9.66 11.90
CA CYS A 175 -19.88 9.73 12.74
C CYS A 175 -21.13 10.05 11.92
N ALA A 176 -22.29 9.71 12.49
CA ALA A 176 -23.58 10.05 11.92
C ALA A 176 -24.55 10.41 13.05
N GLY A 177 -25.37 11.43 12.80
CA GLY A 177 -26.52 11.77 13.64
C GLY A 177 -27.77 11.11 13.07
N TRP A 178 -28.51 10.41 13.91
CA TRP A 178 -29.73 9.68 13.51
C TRP A 178 -30.98 10.35 14.07
N SER A 179 -31.99 10.51 13.23
CA SER A 179 -33.26 11.13 13.62
C SER A 179 -34.09 10.19 14.48
N LEU A 180 -34.21 10.50 15.78
CA LEU A 180 -35.08 9.74 16.67
C LEU A 180 -36.55 9.80 16.21
N LYS A 181 -36.98 10.92 15.63
CA LYS A 181 -38.32 11.05 15.04
C LYS A 181 -38.54 10.05 13.91
N GLN A 182 -37.52 9.82 13.09
CA GLN A 182 -37.59 8.85 12.00
C GLN A 182 -37.72 7.44 12.56
N LEU A 183 -36.87 7.07 13.53
CA LEU A 183 -36.95 5.76 14.21
C LEU A 183 -38.35 5.51 14.80
N ILE A 184 -38.93 6.51 15.47
CA ILE A 184 -40.26 6.41 16.10
C ILE A 184 -41.38 6.28 15.06
N ARG A 185 -41.28 6.98 13.92
CA ARG A 185 -42.36 7.04 12.92
C ARG A 185 -42.28 5.97 11.84
N GLU A 186 -41.07 5.52 11.51
CA GLU A 186 -40.79 4.64 10.37
C GLU A 186 -40.25 3.27 10.81
N GLY A 187 -39.79 3.14 12.06
CA GLY A 187 -39.16 1.91 12.55
C GLY A 187 -37.73 1.77 12.03
N LEU A 188 -37.28 0.52 11.83
CA LEU A 188 -35.95 0.18 11.34
C LEU A 188 -36.07 -0.50 9.98
N GLY A 189 -35.48 0.05 8.92
CA GLY A 189 -35.49 -0.64 7.63
C GLY A 189 -34.96 0.18 6.47
N GLY A 190 -35.29 -0.27 5.25
CA GLY A 190 -34.86 0.39 4.01
C GLY A 190 -33.49 -0.05 3.48
N VAL A 191 -32.83 -1.02 4.12
CA VAL A 191 -31.54 -1.57 3.68
C VAL A 191 -31.71 -3.01 3.22
N THR A 192 -31.41 -3.25 1.95
CA THR A 192 -31.47 -4.58 1.33
C THR A 192 -30.59 -5.58 2.07
N GLY A 193 -31.13 -6.76 2.39
CA GLY A 193 -30.39 -7.83 3.07
C GLY A 193 -30.23 -7.65 4.58
N LYS A 194 -30.88 -6.65 5.19
CA LYS A 194 -30.94 -6.46 6.64
C LYS A 194 -32.36 -6.68 7.16
N ILE A 195 -32.47 -7.06 8.43
CA ILE A 195 -33.77 -7.25 9.09
C ILE A 195 -34.45 -5.88 9.24
N THR A 196 -35.74 -5.83 8.94
CA THR A 196 -36.57 -4.63 9.08
C THR A 196 -37.61 -4.82 10.18
N SER A 197 -37.96 -3.73 10.88
CA SER A 197 -38.96 -3.69 11.95
C SER A 197 -39.89 -2.50 11.73
N ALA A 198 -41.18 -2.71 11.94
CA ALA A 198 -42.18 -1.65 11.91
C ALA A 198 -42.00 -0.68 13.10
N PRO A 199 -42.60 0.53 13.04
CA PRO A 199 -42.58 1.47 14.16
C PRO A 199 -43.07 0.85 15.47
N ALA A 200 -42.34 1.09 16.57
CA ALA A 200 -42.73 0.61 17.89
C ALA A 200 -44.02 1.28 18.39
N ILE A 201 -44.96 0.47 18.91
CA ILE A 201 -46.22 0.94 19.52
C ILE A 201 -46.15 1.02 21.06
N HIS A 202 -45.10 0.46 21.66
CA HIS A 202 -44.85 0.49 23.10
C HIS A 202 -43.43 0.95 23.38
N LEU A 203 -43.23 1.67 24.50
CA LEU A 203 -41.93 2.22 24.88
C LEU A 203 -40.86 1.13 25.03
N ALA A 204 -41.18 -0.01 25.64
CA ALA A 204 -40.24 -1.12 25.79
C ALA A 204 -39.72 -1.64 24.42
N THR A 205 -40.60 -1.71 23.42
CA THR A 205 -40.24 -2.09 22.06
C THR A 205 -39.36 -1.03 21.40
N LEU A 206 -39.66 0.26 21.60
CA LEU A 206 -38.82 1.35 21.10
C LEU A 206 -37.40 1.30 21.71
N CYS A 207 -37.29 1.10 23.02
CA CYS A 207 -36.00 0.95 23.70
C CYS A 207 -35.21 -0.24 23.14
N ASN A 208 -35.87 -1.39 22.91
CA ASN A 208 -35.22 -2.55 22.29
C ASN A 208 -34.79 -2.28 20.85
N GLN A 209 -35.58 -1.55 20.06
CA GLN A 209 -35.18 -1.13 18.71
C GLN A 209 -33.97 -0.19 18.76
N MET A 210 -33.96 0.78 19.69
CA MET A 210 -32.83 1.70 19.88
C MET A 210 -31.53 0.97 20.26
N VAL A 211 -31.61 0.02 21.20
CA VAL A 211 -30.43 -0.76 21.62
C VAL A 211 -29.88 -1.63 20.50
N ASN A 212 -30.73 -2.19 19.64
CA ASN A 212 -30.26 -2.98 18.49
C ASN A 212 -29.75 -2.12 17.32
N PHE A 213 -30.12 -0.83 17.28
CA PHE A 213 -29.70 0.09 16.24
C PHE A 213 -28.30 0.69 16.50
N LEU A 214 -27.95 0.92 17.76
CA LEU A 214 -26.66 1.41 18.22
C LEU A 214 -25.59 0.30 18.22
#